data_AF-A0A2N6DS15-F1
#
_entry.id   AF-A0A2N6DS15-F1
#
_cell.length_a   1.000
_cell.length_b   1.000
_cell.length_c   1.000
_cell.angle_alpha   90.00
_cell.angle_beta   90.00
_cell.angle_gamma   90.00
#
_symmetry.space_group_name_H-M   'P 1'
#
loop_
_entity.id
_entity.type
_entity.pdbx_description
1 polymer ?
#
loop_
_entity_poly.entity_id
_entity_poly.type
_entity_poly.pdbx_seq_one_letter_code
_entity_poly.pdbx_strand_id
1 'polypeptide(L)'
;VREAFNVTKVGTVAGCYVTNGKILRNASARLLRDDVVIWTGKLNSLRRFKDDVKEVGTGYECGIGLENYNDVKPGDVIEAFEIKEVKTSL
;
A
#
# COMPACT_ATOMS: atom_id res chain seq x y z
N VAL A 1 2.04 -5.32 8.21
CA VAL A 1 0.74 -4.66 8.51
C VAL A 1 0.41 -4.90 9.99
N ARG A 2 -0.03 -3.85 10.73
CA ARG A 2 -0.40 -3.99 12.15
C ARG A 2 -1.90 -4.13 12.37
N GLU A 3 -2.71 -3.42 11.59
CA GLU A 3 -4.17 -3.46 11.69
C GLU A 3 -4.80 -3.20 10.31
N ALA A 4 -6.05 -3.59 10.13
CA ALA A 4 -6.83 -3.27 8.94
C ALA A 4 -8.14 -2.59 9.37
N PHE A 5 -8.44 -1.46 8.76
CA PHE A 5 -9.62 -0.65 9.05
C PHE A 5 -10.54 -0.64 7.84
N ASN A 6 -11.85 -0.78 8.04
CA ASN A 6 -12.80 -0.61 6.95
C ASN A 6 -13.31 0.84 6.94
N VAL A 7 -13.11 1.54 5.83
CA VAL A 7 -13.55 2.93 5.63
C VAL A 7 -14.63 2.94 4.55
N THR A 8 -15.84 3.33 4.91
CA THR A 8 -17.05 3.26 4.05
C THR A 8 -16.89 3.95 2.68
N LYS A 9 -16.05 4.99 2.58
CA LYS A 9 -15.80 5.74 1.33
C LYS A 9 -14.68 5.16 0.46
N VAL A 10 -13.79 4.36 1.02
CA VAL A 10 -12.51 4.01 0.39
C VAL A 10 -12.31 2.49 0.31
N GLY A 11 -13.07 1.73 1.09
CA GLY A 11 -12.94 0.28 1.27
C GLY A 11 -12.05 -0.05 2.45
N THR A 12 -11.40 -1.21 2.39
CA THR A 12 -10.48 -1.65 3.46
C THR A 12 -9.12 -1.00 3.31
N VAL A 13 -8.60 -0.51 4.43
CA VAL A 13 -7.34 0.22 4.55
C VAL A 13 -6.42 -0.52 5.51
N ALA A 14 -5.26 -0.92 5.02
CA ALA A 14 -4.19 -1.54 5.80
C ALA A 14 -3.42 -0.47 6.59
N GLY A 15 -3.54 -0.49 7.92
CA GLY A 15 -2.69 0.27 8.83
C GLY A 15 -1.30 -0.35 8.91
N CYS A 16 -0.31 0.33 8.33
CA CYS A 16 1.07 -0.09 8.31
C CYS A 16 2.02 1.10 8.50
N TYR A 17 3.27 0.79 8.82
CA TYR A 17 4.34 1.78 8.96
C TYR A 17 5.37 1.52 7.85
N VAL A 18 5.89 2.60 7.27
CA VAL A 18 6.91 2.47 6.23
C VAL A 18 8.25 2.17 6.89
N THR A 19 8.73 0.93 6.72
CA THR A 19 10.05 0.49 7.23
C THR A 19 11.20 1.09 6.45
N ASN A 20 11.07 1.19 5.13
CA ASN A 20 12.10 1.74 4.28
C ASN A 20 11.54 2.26 2.95
N GLY A 21 12.11 3.35 2.44
CA GLY A 21 11.72 3.98 1.18
C GLY A 21 10.57 4.98 1.32
N LYS A 22 9.83 5.16 0.22
CA LYS A 22 8.67 6.04 0.13
C LYS A 22 7.56 5.33 -0.63
N ILE A 23 6.33 5.51 -0.19
CA ILE A 23 5.15 4.98 -0.87
C ILE A 23 4.44 6.13 -1.55
N LEU A 24 4.18 6.00 -2.85
CA LEU A 24 3.46 6.97 -3.66
C LEU A 24 2.02 6.49 -3.84
N ARG A 25 1.05 7.40 -3.84
CA ARG A 25 -0.37 7.04 -4.05
C ARG A 25 -0.63 6.31 -5.38
N ASN A 26 0.16 6.58 -6.41
CA ASN A 26 0.03 5.96 -7.74
C ASN A 26 0.95 4.75 -7.93
N ALA A 27 1.67 4.29 -6.90
CA ALA A 27 2.52 3.11 -7.01
C ALA A 27 1.69 1.82 -7.10
N SER A 28 2.33 0.76 -7.59
CA SER A 28 1.77 -0.58 -7.51
C SER A 28 2.19 -1.23 -6.20
N ALA A 29 1.42 -2.19 -5.72
CA ALA A 29 1.73 -2.91 -4.51
C ALA A 29 1.34 -4.39 -4.61
N ARG A 30 2.04 -5.22 -3.85
CA ARG A 30 1.72 -6.63 -3.66
C ARG A 30 1.63 -6.95 -2.19
N LEU A 31 0.69 -7.82 -1.85
CA LEU A 31 0.46 -8.32 -0.50
C LEU A 31 0.97 -9.76 -0.44
N LEU A 32 1.92 -9.98 0.47
CA LEU A 32 2.48 -11.28 0.78
C LEU A 32 2.00 -11.71 2.18
N ARG A 33 1.54 -12.96 2.28
CA ARG A 33 1.23 -13.62 3.54
C ARG A 33 2.02 -14.91 3.59
N ASP A 34 2.89 -15.06 4.59
CA ASP A 34 3.72 -16.26 4.74
C ASP A 34 4.57 -16.56 3.49
N ASP A 35 5.21 -15.52 2.93
CA ASP A 35 5.99 -15.57 1.67
C ASP A 35 5.17 -15.85 0.39
N VAL A 36 3.86 -16.08 0.51
CA VAL A 36 2.95 -16.30 -0.63
C VAL A 36 2.31 -14.99 -1.07
N VAL A 37 2.38 -14.69 -2.37
CA VAL A 37 1.69 -13.53 -2.97
C VAL A 37 0.19 -13.82 -3.02
N ILE A 38 -0.57 -13.16 -2.14
CA ILE A 38 -2.03 -13.31 -2.06
C ILE A 38 -2.73 -12.34 -3.01
N TRP A 39 -2.16 -11.15 -3.17
CA TRP A 39 -2.73 -10.11 -4.01
C TRP A 39 -1.64 -9.25 -4.65
N THR A 40 -1.86 -8.85 -5.89
CA THR A 40 -1.01 -7.91 -6.62
C THR A 40 -1.89 -6.95 -7.39
N GLY A 41 -1.58 -5.66 -7.31
CA GLY A 41 -2.33 -4.65 -8.05
C GLY A 41 -1.83 -3.24 -7.78
N LYS A 42 -2.71 -2.27 -7.95
CA LYS A 42 -2.41 -0.85 -7.72
C LYS A 42 -2.93 -0.38 -6.38
N LEU A 43 -2.25 0.63 -5.84
CA LEU A 43 -2.73 1.34 -4.67
C LEU A 43 -3.99 2.14 -5.06
N ASN A 44 -5.08 1.90 -4.34
CA ASN A 44 -6.33 2.65 -4.53
C ASN A 44 -6.24 4.02 -3.82
N SER A 45 -5.71 4.01 -2.60
CA SER A 45 -5.61 5.21 -1.77
C SER A 45 -4.44 5.15 -0.80
N LEU A 46 -3.89 6.32 -0.51
CA LEU A 46 -2.84 6.52 0.49
C LEU A 46 -3.35 7.60 1.44
N ARG A 47 -3.63 7.22 2.68
CA ARG A 47 -4.10 8.13 3.71
C ARG A 47 -3.19 8.08 4.92
N ARG A 48 -2.98 9.22 5.56
CA ARG A 48 -2.33 9.31 6.85
C ARG A 48 -3.40 9.75 7.85
N PHE A 49 -3.80 8.85 8.74
CA PHE A 49 -4.93 9.05 9.63
C PHE A 49 -6.22 9.40 8.86
N LYS A 50 -6.62 10.67 8.84
CA LYS A 50 -7.82 11.16 8.15
C LYS A 50 -7.52 11.96 6.87
N ASP A 51 -6.25 12.22 6.57
CA ASP A 51 -5.83 13.08 5.48
C ASP A 51 -5.31 12.26 4.29
N ASP A 52 -5.73 12.63 3.08
CA ASP A 52 -5.22 12.06 1.84
C ASP A 52 -3.85 12.67 1.51
N VAL A 53 -2.84 11.81 1.37
CA VAL A 53 -1.46 12.22 1.11
C VAL A 53 -0.99 11.67 -0.23
N LYS A 54 -0.10 12.41 -0.90
CA LYS A 54 0.48 11.99 -2.18
C LYS A 54 1.60 10.99 -2.01
N GLU A 55 2.39 11.15 -0.95
CA GLU A 55 3.51 10.28 -0.61
C GLU A 55 3.66 10.15 0.90
N VAL A 56 4.17 9.00 1.33
CA VAL A 56 4.53 8.73 2.73
C VAL A 56 5.98 8.26 2.76
N GLY A 57 6.80 8.95 3.55
CA GLY A 57 8.20 8.59 3.77
C GLY A 57 8.39 7.53 4.85
N THR A 58 9.61 7.01 4.93
CA THR A 58 10.04 6.08 5.99
C THR A 58 9.80 6.66 7.39
N GLY A 59 9.37 5.81 8.33
CA GLY A 59 9.16 6.18 9.74
C GLY A 59 7.78 6.79 10.03
N TYR A 60 6.94 6.95 9.02
CA TYR A 60 5.55 7.40 9.21
C TYR A 60 4.56 6.24 9.07
N GLU A 61 3.46 6.37 9.81
CA GLU A 61 2.30 5.50 9.70
C GLU A 61 1.42 5.94 8.52
N CYS A 62 1.01 4.96 7.72
CA CYS A 62 0.10 5.14 6.61
C CYS A 62 -0.98 4.07 6.57
N GLY A 63 -2.16 4.51 6.18
CA GLY A 63 -3.25 3.67 5.71
C GLY A 63 -3.12 3.47 4.21
N ILE A 64 -2.93 2.22 3.80
CA ILE A 64 -2.87 1.81 2.40
C ILE A 64 -4.18 1.13 2.01
N GLY A 65 -4.91 1.70 1.06
CA GLY A 65 -6.06 1.04 0.43
C GLY A 65 -5.63 0.27 -0.82
N LEU A 66 -5.98 -1.00 -0.89
CA LEU A 66 -5.71 -1.86 -2.06
C LEU A 66 -6.89 -1.80 -3.02
N GLU A 67 -6.62 -1.77 -4.33
CA GLU A 67 -7.68 -1.72 -5.35
C GLU A 67 -8.36 -3.08 -5.50
N ASN A 68 -9.70 -3.13 -5.44
CA ASN A 68 -10.47 -4.37 -5.54
C ASN A 68 -10.11 -5.45 -4.50
N TYR A 69 -9.48 -5.07 -3.38
CA TYR A 69 -9.09 -6.02 -2.33
C TYR A 69 -9.45 -5.51 -0.94
N ASN A 70 -10.20 -6.33 -0.20
CA ASN A 70 -10.75 -5.98 1.10
C ASN A 70 -10.33 -6.91 2.25
N ASP A 71 -9.61 -8.00 1.98
CA ASP A 71 -9.22 -8.98 3.01
C ASP A 71 -7.76 -8.80 3.46
N VAL A 72 -7.47 -7.64 4.06
CA VAL A 72 -6.15 -7.40 4.68
C VAL A 72 -6.20 -7.84 6.13
N LYS A 73 -5.20 -8.59 6.59
CA LYS A 73 -5.08 -9.00 7.99
C LYS A 73 -3.76 -8.54 8.60
N PRO A 74 -3.72 -8.38 9.94
CA PRO A 74 -2.45 -8.22 10.65
C PRO A 74 -1.52 -9.38 10.35
N GLY A 75 -0.24 -9.09 10.12
CA GLY A 75 0.77 -10.07 9.71
C GLY A 75 1.09 -10.07 8.21
N ASP A 76 0.25 -9.44 7.37
CA ASP A 76 0.54 -9.29 5.94
C ASP A 76 1.72 -8.33 5.71
N VAL A 77 2.52 -8.62 4.69
CA VAL A 77 3.61 -7.78 4.20
C VAL A 77 3.15 -7.11 2.91
N ILE A 78 3.11 -5.78 2.91
CA ILE A 78 2.77 -5.00 1.71
C ILE A 78 4.07 -4.44 1.15
N GLU A 79 4.35 -4.78 -0.10
CA GLU A 79 5.51 -4.30 -0.81
C GLU A 79 5.06 -3.39 -1.95
N ALA A 80 5.40 -2.10 -1.85
CA ALA A 80 5.08 -1.10 -2.86
C ALA A 80 6.25 -0.93 -3.82
N PHE A 81 5.97 -0.95 -5.12
CA PHE A 81 6.95 -0.79 -6.18
C PHE A 81 6.45 0.23 -7.22
N GLU A 82 7.36 1.07 -7.68
CA GLU A 82 7.13 1.98 -8.79
C GLU A 82 7.45 1.25 -10.09
N ILE A 83 6.46 1.12 -10.98
CA ILE A 83 6.71 0.63 -12.34
C ILE A 83 7.29 1.82 -13.11
N LYS A 84 8.62 1.88 -13.17
CA LYS A 84 9.32 2.86 -13.97
C LYS A 84 9.54 2.27 -15.36
N GLU A 85 8.79 2.73 -16.35
CA GLU A 85 9.05 2.41 -17.75
C GLU A 85 10.39 3.04 -18.16
N VAL A 86 11.47 2.26 -18.08
CA VAL A 86 12.76 2.64 -18.65
C VAL A 86 12.65 2.57 -20.16
N LYS A 87 12.41 3.71 -20.81
CA LYS A 87 12.64 3.83 -22.25
C LYS A 87 14.14 3.69 -22.50
N THR A 88 14.55 2.53 -23.00
CA THR A 88 15.88 2.36 -23.60
C THR A 88 15.96 3.30 -24.79
N SER A 89 16.69 4.40 -24.66
CA SER A 89 17.11 5.16 -25.84
C SER A 89 18.27 4.37 -26.46
N LEU A 90 18.00 3.74 -27.60
CA LEU A 90 19.05 3.30 -28.53
C LEU A 90 19.64 4.53 -29.24
#